data_AF-A0A5B6ZH35-F1
#
_entry.id   AF-A0A5B6ZH35-F1
#
_cell.length_a   1.000
_cell.length_b   1.000
_cell.length_c   1.000
_cell.angle_alpha   90.00
_cell.angle_beta   90.00
_cell.angle_gamma   90.00
#
_symmetry.space_group_name_H-M   'P 1'
#
loop_
_entity.id
_entity.type
_entity.pdbx_description
1 polymer ?
#
loop_
_entity_poly.entity_id
_entity_poly.type
_entity_poly.pdbx_seq_one_letter_code
_entity_poly.pdbx_strand_id
1 'polypeptide(L)'
;MSEDHEYANALVSGNRMDDTFKSLLDNFEADGDRKSWASFQERIARAPEQVLRYCRYARAKPSWPMSSGRPSRTDIPKCSYCGGIRGFEFQILPQLLYYFGVKNDVDSLDWATIVVYTCEASCEGSMAYKEEFAWIQLASQSATVP
;
A
#
# COMPACT_ATOMS: atom_id res chain seq x y z
N MET A 1 30.66 43.76 31.30
CA MET A 1 31.64 42.75 31.73
C MET A 1 30.88 41.69 32.50
N SER A 2 30.90 40.46 31.98
CA SER A 2 30.69 39.16 32.67
C SER A 2 29.27 38.87 33.22
N GLU A 3 28.49 37.89 32.70
CA GLU A 3 28.59 36.41 32.90
C GLU A 3 28.43 36.05 34.40
N ASP A 4 27.49 35.22 34.88
CA ASP A 4 27.08 33.85 34.52
C ASP A 4 25.62 33.56 35.01
N HIS A 5 24.75 32.86 34.28
CA HIS A 5 24.62 31.41 34.11
C HIS A 5 24.20 30.63 35.39
N GLU A 6 22.89 30.41 35.57
CA GLU A 6 22.40 29.32 36.42
C GLU A 6 21.36 28.49 35.65
N TYR A 7 21.85 27.34 35.21
CA TYR A 7 21.10 26.23 34.62
C TYR A 7 20.20 25.59 35.67
N ALA A 8 18.92 25.43 35.38
CA ALA A 8 18.15 24.25 35.77
C ALA A 8 16.76 24.26 35.10
N ASN A 9 16.67 23.88 33.83
CA ASN A 9 15.42 23.34 33.30
C ASN A 9 15.62 21.86 32.99
N ALA A 10 15.32 21.08 34.03
CA ALA A 10 14.62 19.80 34.01
C ALA A 10 14.65 19.02 32.68
N LEU A 11 15.51 17.99 32.67
CA LEU A 11 15.14 16.61 32.38
C LEU A 11 13.89 16.43 31.49
N VAL A 12 14.06 16.54 30.17
CA VAL A 12 13.22 15.75 29.26
C VAL A 12 13.82 14.35 29.24
N SER A 13 13.28 13.51 30.12
CA SER A 13 13.53 12.08 30.14
C SER A 13 13.06 11.47 28.82
N GLY A 14 14.01 11.27 27.91
CA GLY A 14 13.84 10.39 26.75
C GLY A 14 13.63 8.96 27.25
N ASN A 15 12.38 8.50 27.13
CA ASN A 15 11.89 7.10 27.19
C ASN A 15 10.39 7.02 27.56
N ARG A 16 9.63 8.11 27.49
CA ARG A 16 8.16 8.12 27.70
C ARG A 16 7.36 8.60 26.48
N MET A 17 7.88 8.37 25.28
CA MET A 17 7.08 8.32 24.04
C MET A 17 6.79 6.86 23.65
N ASP A 18 6.64 5.97 24.63
CA ASP A 18 6.97 4.56 24.42
C ASP A 18 5.76 3.67 24.13
N ASP A 19 4.82 3.51 25.07
CA ASP A 19 3.75 2.52 24.88
C ASP A 19 2.37 3.12 24.60
N THR A 20 2.01 4.21 25.28
CA THR A 20 0.68 4.83 25.11
C THR A 20 0.50 5.42 23.72
N PHE A 21 1.53 6.08 23.19
CA PHE A 21 1.47 6.66 21.83
C PHE A 21 1.45 5.56 20.76
N LYS A 22 2.21 4.49 20.96
CA LYS A 22 2.19 3.30 20.11
C LYS A 22 0.82 2.63 20.10
N SER A 23 0.24 2.38 21.27
CA SER A 23 -1.11 1.82 21.38
C SER A 23 -2.18 2.72 20.73
N LEU A 24 -2.06 4.04 20.85
CA LEU A 24 -2.93 4.96 20.13
C LEU A 24 -2.76 4.84 18.62
N LEU A 25 -1.52 4.78 18.11
CA LEU A 25 -1.23 4.59 16.69
C LEU A 25 -1.78 3.25 16.17
N ASP A 26 -1.55 2.16 16.90
CA ASP A 26 -2.07 0.82 16.59
C ASP A 26 -3.61 0.83 16.51
N ASN A 27 -4.28 1.53 17.43
CA ASN A 27 -5.73 1.68 17.40
C ASN A 27 -6.22 2.49 16.18
N PHE A 28 -5.51 3.54 15.77
CA PHE A 28 -5.83 4.32 14.57
C PHE A 28 -5.60 3.49 13.30
N GLU A 29 -4.52 2.72 13.23
CA GLU A 29 -4.23 1.79 12.13
C GLU A 29 -5.30 0.70 12.05
N ALA A 30 -5.68 0.10 13.18
CA ALA A 30 -6.74 -0.91 13.23
C ALA A 30 -8.10 -0.36 12.77
N ASP A 31 -8.45 0.88 13.16
CA ASP A 31 -9.67 1.54 12.65
C ASP A 31 -9.58 1.84 11.14
N GLY A 32 -8.41 2.30 10.68
CA GLY A 32 -8.12 2.54 9.27
C GLY A 32 -8.23 1.27 8.42
N ASP A 33 -7.67 0.16 8.91
CA ASP A 33 -7.72 -1.16 8.30
C ASP A 33 -9.15 -1.69 8.27
N ARG A 34 -9.90 -1.58 9.36
CA ARG A 34 -11.30 -2.02 9.41
C ARG A 34 -12.16 -1.33 8.35
N LYS A 35 -12.00 0.00 8.20
CA LYS A 35 -12.72 0.78 7.17
C LYS A 35 -12.30 0.39 5.76
N SER A 36 -11.00 0.18 5.56
CA SER A 36 -10.41 -0.21 4.28
C SER A 36 -10.90 -1.60 3.86
N TRP A 37 -10.87 -2.54 4.79
CA TRP A 37 -11.36 -3.90 4.60
C TRP A 37 -12.85 -3.94 4.31
N ALA A 38 -13.67 -3.19 5.05
CA ALA A 38 -15.11 -3.12 4.78
C ALA A 38 -15.40 -2.60 3.36
N SER A 39 -14.71 -1.53 2.94
CA SER A 39 -14.84 -0.96 1.59
C SER A 39 -14.37 -1.93 0.50
N PHE A 40 -13.28 -2.66 0.77
CA PHE A 40 -12.77 -3.69 -0.13
C PHE A 40 -13.77 -4.84 -0.28
N GLN A 41 -14.26 -5.39 0.84
CA GLN A 41 -15.26 -6.46 0.86
C GLN A 41 -16.55 -6.07 0.14
N GLU A 42 -17.08 -4.87 0.40
CA GLU A 42 -18.28 -4.38 -0.30
C GLU A 42 -18.06 -4.32 -1.82
N ARG A 43 -16.85 -3.95 -2.26
CA ARG A 43 -16.51 -3.91 -3.68
C ARG A 43 -16.40 -5.32 -4.27
N ILE A 44 -15.74 -6.24 -3.57
CA ILE A 44 -15.53 -7.63 -4.01
C ILE A 44 -16.84 -8.42 -4.05
N ALA A 45 -17.75 -8.18 -3.11
CA ALA A 45 -19.03 -8.87 -3.01
C ALA A 45 -19.90 -8.75 -4.27
N ARG A 46 -19.65 -7.73 -5.12
CA ARG A 46 -20.35 -7.54 -6.40
C ARG A 46 -19.99 -8.59 -7.45
N ALA A 47 -18.80 -9.16 -7.38
CA ALA A 47 -18.30 -10.20 -8.26
C ALA A 47 -17.24 -11.04 -7.53
N PRO A 48 -17.63 -11.98 -6.65
CA PRO A 48 -16.72 -12.66 -5.74
C PRO A 48 -15.63 -13.49 -6.43
N GLU A 49 -15.92 -14.04 -7.61
CA GLU A 49 -14.98 -14.87 -8.41
C GLU A 49 -14.00 -14.03 -9.25
N GLN A 50 -14.16 -12.70 -9.26
CA GLN A 50 -13.32 -11.81 -10.04
C GLN A 50 -11.87 -11.88 -9.55
N VAL A 51 -10.95 -12.19 -10.47
CA VAL A 51 -9.50 -12.20 -10.21
C VAL A 51 -8.79 -10.92 -10.64
N LEU A 52 -9.43 -10.11 -11.49
CA LEU A 52 -8.89 -8.86 -12.00
C LEU A 52 -9.99 -7.80 -12.06
N ARG A 53 -9.74 -6.63 -11.45
CA ARG A 53 -10.59 -5.45 -11.59
C ARG A 53 -9.91 -4.42 -12.46
N TYR A 54 -10.37 -4.33 -13.70
CA TYR A 54 -10.00 -3.29 -14.65
C TYR A 54 -10.82 -2.02 -14.39
N CYS A 55 -10.15 -0.88 -14.27
CA CYS A 55 -10.81 0.40 -13.97
C CYS A 55 -9.97 1.57 -14.49
N ARG A 56 -10.04 1.81 -15.80
CA ARG A 56 -9.30 2.89 -16.47
C ARG A 56 -10.16 4.16 -16.61
N TYR A 57 -10.45 4.82 -15.50
CA TYR A 57 -11.17 6.11 -15.47
C TYR A 57 -10.32 7.18 -14.79
N ALA A 58 -10.48 8.46 -15.16
CA ALA A 58 -9.72 9.58 -14.60
C ALA A 58 -9.81 9.73 -13.06
N ARG A 59 -10.80 9.09 -12.43
CA ARG A 59 -10.99 9.08 -10.97
C ARG A 59 -10.91 7.68 -10.37
N ALA A 60 -10.46 6.70 -11.14
CA ALA A 60 -10.30 5.35 -10.66
C ALA A 60 -9.24 5.32 -9.56
N LYS A 61 -9.60 4.69 -8.45
CA LYS A 61 -8.67 4.43 -7.35
C LYS A 61 -8.56 2.92 -7.13
N PRO A 62 -7.38 2.44 -6.72
CA PRO A 62 -7.25 1.08 -6.22
C PRO A 62 -8.12 0.90 -4.99
N SER A 63 -8.66 -0.30 -4.83
CA SER A 63 -9.34 -0.72 -3.60
C SER A 63 -8.31 -1.47 -2.75
N TRP A 64 -8.05 -0.95 -1.55
CA TRP A 64 -7.00 -1.45 -0.68
C TRP A 64 -7.61 -2.21 0.51
N PRO A 65 -7.28 -3.51 0.69
CA PRO A 65 -7.64 -4.27 1.88
C PRO A 65 -7.20 -3.63 3.20
N MET A 66 -5.97 -3.11 3.25
CA MET A 66 -5.40 -2.48 4.46
C MET A 66 -5.02 -1.02 4.19
N SER A 67 -4.92 -0.23 5.25
CA SER A 67 -4.49 1.17 5.27
C SER A 67 -2.97 1.31 5.11
N SER A 68 -2.21 0.38 5.69
CA SER A 68 -0.76 0.26 5.57
C SER A 68 -0.33 -0.33 4.21
N GLY A 69 0.95 -0.23 3.85
CA GLY A 69 1.49 -0.86 2.64
C GLY A 69 0.97 -0.30 1.30
N ARG A 70 0.34 0.88 1.31
CA ARG A 70 -0.10 1.60 0.12
C ARG A 70 1.04 2.47 -0.43
N PRO A 71 1.19 2.59 -1.76
CA PRO A 71 2.16 3.51 -2.33
C PRO A 71 1.69 4.95 -2.16
N SER A 72 2.64 5.83 -1.86
CA SER A 72 2.51 7.26 -2.04
C SER A 72 2.68 7.65 -3.51
N ARG A 73 2.41 8.91 -3.86
CA ARG A 73 2.61 9.41 -5.23
C ARG A 73 4.06 9.38 -5.70
N THR A 74 5.01 9.46 -4.76
CA THR A 74 6.45 9.44 -5.07
C THR A 74 6.98 8.03 -5.30
N ASP A 75 6.29 7.02 -4.77
CA ASP A 75 6.65 5.61 -4.96
C ASP A 75 6.30 5.10 -6.36
N ILE A 76 5.41 5.81 -7.07
CA ILE A 76 5.05 5.48 -8.45
C ILE A 76 6.00 6.23 -9.41
N PRO A 77 6.93 5.54 -10.08
CA PRO A 77 7.87 6.18 -10.98
C PRO A 77 7.16 6.72 -12.23
N LYS A 78 7.68 7.84 -12.75
CA LYS A 78 7.29 8.37 -14.07
C LYS A 78 7.59 7.36 -15.18
N CYS A 79 6.82 7.42 -16.25
CA CYS A 79 7.03 6.62 -17.44
C CYS A 79 8.46 6.78 -17.96
N SER A 80 9.18 5.66 -18.07
CA SER A 80 10.60 5.65 -18.48
C SER A 80 10.82 6.07 -19.94
N TYR A 81 9.74 6.17 -20.73
CA TYR A 81 9.81 6.47 -22.16
C TYR A 81 9.48 7.92 -22.50
N CYS A 82 8.41 8.49 -21.94
CA CYS A 82 7.99 9.87 -22.22
C CYS A 82 8.15 10.83 -21.03
N GLY A 83 8.53 10.32 -19.84
CA GLY A 83 8.59 11.10 -18.61
C GLY A 83 7.22 11.49 -18.04
N GLY A 84 6.12 11.05 -18.65
CA GLY A 84 4.75 11.28 -18.19
C GLY A 84 4.44 10.55 -16.88
N ILE A 85 3.33 10.92 -16.24
CA ILE A 85 2.87 10.22 -15.03
C ILE A 85 2.27 8.85 -15.37
N ARG A 86 2.35 7.92 -14.41
CA ARG A 86 1.62 6.66 -14.47
C ARG A 86 0.36 6.75 -13.60
N GLY A 87 -0.76 6.33 -14.15
CA GLY A 87 -2.07 6.30 -13.51
C GLY A 87 -2.48 4.87 -13.21
N PHE A 88 -3.34 4.67 -12.21
CA PHE A 88 -3.91 3.36 -11.92
C PHE A 88 -4.77 2.86 -13.10
N GLU A 89 -4.54 1.63 -13.55
CA GLU A 89 -5.30 1.03 -14.64
C GLU A 89 -6.13 -0.17 -14.19
N PHE A 90 -5.53 -1.11 -13.46
CA PHE A 90 -6.22 -2.28 -12.95
C PHE A 90 -5.55 -2.86 -11.71
N GLN A 91 -6.29 -3.71 -11.00
CA GLN A 91 -5.81 -4.44 -9.83
C GLN A 91 -6.06 -5.95 -10.00
N ILE A 92 -5.12 -6.76 -9.55
CA ILE A 92 -5.22 -8.22 -9.46
C ILE A 92 -5.59 -8.56 -8.02
N LEU A 93 -6.61 -9.41 -7.89
CA LEU A 93 -7.25 -9.75 -6.63
C LEU A 93 -6.69 -11.07 -6.05
N PRO A 94 -6.74 -11.25 -4.72
CA PRO A 94 -6.18 -12.43 -4.06
C PRO A 94 -6.89 -13.73 -4.48
N GLN A 95 -8.11 -13.65 -5.00
CA GLN A 95 -8.85 -14.77 -5.58
C GLN A 95 -8.06 -15.53 -6.65
N LEU A 96 -7.13 -14.89 -7.34
CA LEU A 96 -6.29 -15.57 -8.32
C LEU A 96 -5.42 -16.67 -7.69
N LEU A 97 -5.02 -16.52 -6.42
CA LEU A 97 -4.24 -17.51 -5.67
C LEU A 97 -4.96 -18.85 -5.56
N TYR A 98 -6.28 -18.83 -5.43
CA TYR A 98 -7.11 -20.04 -5.42
C TYR A 98 -6.97 -20.82 -6.73
N TYR A 99 -7.03 -20.13 -7.87
CA TYR A 99 -6.91 -20.76 -9.19
C TYR A 99 -5.49 -21.25 -9.50
N PHE A 100 -4.47 -20.67 -8.86
CA PHE A 100 -3.11 -21.17 -8.92
C PHE A 100 -2.89 -22.44 -8.09
N GLY A 101 -3.86 -22.83 -7.25
CA GLY A 101 -3.72 -24.00 -6.38
C GLY A 101 -2.63 -23.80 -5.32
N VAL A 102 -2.43 -22.56 -4.89
CA VAL A 102 -1.41 -22.22 -3.89
C VAL A 102 -1.77 -22.88 -2.55
N LYS A 103 -0.77 -23.50 -1.91
CA LYS A 103 -0.93 -24.14 -0.61
C LYS A 103 -1.00 -23.09 0.50
N ASN A 104 -1.40 -23.52 1.70
CA ASN A 104 -1.37 -22.66 2.88
C ASN A 104 -0.10 -22.92 3.70
N ASP A 105 1.06 -22.81 3.04
CA ASP A 105 2.38 -22.96 3.66
C ASP A 105 3.06 -21.58 3.78
N VAL A 106 4.00 -21.42 4.72
CA VAL A 106 4.69 -20.13 4.98
C VAL A 106 5.38 -19.56 3.75
N ASP A 107 5.96 -20.43 2.91
CA ASP A 107 6.66 -20.03 1.69
C ASP A 107 5.74 -19.95 0.46
N SER A 108 4.43 -20.03 0.69
CA SER A 108 3.44 -19.95 -0.39
C SER A 108 3.30 -18.52 -0.90
N LEU A 109 2.99 -18.43 -2.19
CA LEU A 109 2.73 -17.16 -2.86
C LEU A 109 1.52 -16.47 -2.23
N ASP A 110 1.68 -15.26 -1.70
CA ASP A 110 0.59 -14.53 -1.04
C ASP A 110 0.63 -13.03 -1.34
N TRP A 111 -0.55 -12.43 -1.48
CA TRP A 111 -0.74 -10.98 -1.59
C TRP A 111 -2.18 -10.63 -1.20
N ALA A 112 -2.38 -9.43 -0.66
CA ALA A 112 -3.70 -8.87 -0.44
C ALA A 112 -4.26 -8.24 -1.73
N THR A 113 -3.43 -7.56 -2.52
CA THR A 113 -3.78 -7.03 -3.85
C THR A 113 -2.52 -6.62 -4.61
N ILE A 114 -2.53 -6.74 -5.94
CA ILE A 114 -1.51 -6.17 -6.82
C ILE A 114 -2.16 -5.05 -7.64
N VAL A 115 -1.55 -3.88 -7.64
CA VAL A 115 -2.08 -2.68 -8.29
C VAL A 115 -1.14 -2.26 -9.41
N VAL A 116 -1.68 -2.13 -10.62
CA VAL A 116 -0.91 -1.83 -11.83
C VAL A 116 -1.15 -0.38 -12.26
N TYR A 117 -0.04 0.31 -12.52
CA TYR A 117 0.04 1.69 -12.94
C TYR A 117 0.67 1.77 -14.32
N THR A 118 -0.01 2.42 -15.26
CA THR A 118 0.40 2.51 -16.67
C THR A 118 0.56 3.96 -17.10
N CYS A 119 1.31 4.22 -18.17
CA CYS A 119 1.46 5.57 -18.71
C CYS A 119 0.11 6.17 -19.12
N GLU A 120 -0.29 7.30 -18.52
CA GLU A 120 -1.58 7.93 -18.85
C GLU A 120 -1.63 8.44 -20.30
N ALA A 121 -0.48 8.91 -20.81
CA ALA A 121 -0.36 9.37 -22.19
C ALA A 121 -0.45 8.21 -23.20
N SER A 122 -0.46 6.95 -22.73
CA SER A 122 -0.37 5.76 -23.60
C SER A 122 0.74 5.92 -24.63
N CYS A 123 1.88 6.47 -24.19
CA CYS A 123 2.86 7.01 -25.13
C CYS A 123 3.31 5.93 -26.11
N GLU A 124 3.44 6.29 -27.37
CA GLU A 124 4.02 5.42 -28.37
C GLU A 124 5.54 5.43 -28.24
N GLY A 125 6.21 4.40 -28.76
CA GLY A 125 7.66 4.28 -28.72
C GLY A 125 8.14 3.32 -29.78
N SER A 126 9.46 3.18 -29.92
CA SER A 126 10.07 2.28 -30.91
C SER A 126 9.87 0.80 -30.61
N MET A 127 9.49 0.44 -29.38
CA MET A 127 9.32 -0.95 -28.93
C MET A 127 7.84 -1.36 -28.87
N ALA A 128 7.57 -2.62 -29.20
CA ALA A 128 6.22 -3.20 -29.19
C ALA A 128 5.62 -3.38 -27.78
N TYR A 129 6.47 -3.61 -26.77
CA TYR A 129 6.07 -3.76 -25.37
C TYR A 129 6.83 -2.77 -24.50
N LYS A 130 6.14 -2.24 -23.48
CA LYS A 130 6.68 -1.24 -22.55
C LYS A 130 6.52 -1.72 -21.12
N GLU A 131 7.54 -1.43 -20.31
CA GLU A 131 7.51 -1.75 -18.89
C GLU A 131 6.62 -0.74 -18.14
N GLU A 132 5.66 -1.29 -17.40
CA GLU A 132 4.75 -0.56 -16.52
C GLU A 132 4.97 -0.98 -15.08
N PHE A 133 4.35 -0.25 -14.14
CA PHE A 133 4.68 -0.38 -12.73
C PHE A 133 3.62 -1.18 -11.96
N ALA A 134 4.04 -2.15 -11.17
CA ALA A 134 3.18 -2.91 -10.27
C ALA A 134 3.57 -2.69 -8.82
N TRP A 135 2.57 -2.43 -7.97
CA TRP A 135 2.72 -2.34 -6.51
C TRP A 135 1.99 -3.49 -5.85
N ILE A 136 2.61 -4.10 -4.83
CA ILE A 136 2.04 -5.22 -4.09
C ILE A 136 1.76 -4.78 -2.66
N GLN A 137 0.51 -4.97 -2.21
CA GLN A 137 0.19 -4.98 -0.78
C GLN A 137 0.13 -6.45 -0.34
N LEU A 138 1.05 -6.86 0.53
CA LEU A 138 1.06 -8.21 1.10
C LEU A 138 -0.08 -8.34 2.11
N ALA A 139 -0.70 -9.52 2.20
CA ALA A 139 -1.54 -9.85 3.34
C ALA A 139 -0.61 -9.91 4.56
N SER A 140 -0.93 -9.19 5.64
CA SER A 140 -0.03 -9.05 6.80
C SER A 140 0.59 -10.39 7.18
N GLN A 141 1.91 -10.51 7.00
CA GLN A 141 2.66 -11.53 7.71
C GLN A 141 2.59 -11.16 9.18
N SER A 142 2.09 -12.09 9.98
CA SER A 142 2.10 -11.98 11.43
C SER A 142 3.46 -11.44 11.85
N ALA A 143 3.49 -10.36 12.62
CA ALA A 143 4.73 -9.76 13.11
C ALA A 143 5.65 -10.88 13.60
N THR A 144 6.79 -11.07 12.96
CA THR A 144 7.84 -11.92 13.48
C THR A 144 8.31 -11.25 14.77
N VAL A 145 7.76 -11.69 15.90
CA VAL A 145 8.27 -11.34 17.21
C VAL A 145 9.58 -12.11 17.37
N PRO A 146 10.73 -11.45 17.55
CA PRO A 146 11.97 -12.12 17.93
C PRO A 146 11.89 -12.75 19.32
#